data_AF-A0A7L3Y325-F1
#
_entry.id   AF-A0A7L3Y325-F1
#
_cell.length_a   1.000
_cell.length_b   1.000
_cell.length_c   1.000
_cell.angle_alpha   90.00
_cell.angle_beta   90.00
_cell.angle_gamma   90.00
#
_symmetry.space_group_name_H-M   'P 1'
#
loop_
_entity.id
_entity.type
_entity.pdbx_description
1 polymer ?
#
loop_
_entity_poly.entity_id
_entity_poly.type
_entity_poly.pdbx_seq_one_letter_code
_entity_poly.pdbx_strand_id
1 'polypeptide(L)'
;ARRSLASPVVSGVLCPCGSPRAAGAAPGPGAEGGGGGSAGPCGRPLCEASEQDRRLRALFQKLDVNRDGALCIHDLAVGLGRLGLHRTELDLLKIVKAGDKDLDGQLDFEEFVHYLQDHEKKLRLVFKSLDKKNDGRIDAQEIVQSLRDLGVKISEQQAEKILKSMDKNGTMTIDWNEWRDYHLLHPVENIPEIILYWKHSTIFDVGENLTVPDEFTVEERQTGMWWRHLVAGGGAGAVSRTCTAPLDRLKVLMQVHASRSNNMCIVGGFTQMIREGGPRSLWRGNGINVLKIAPESAIKFMAYEQIKRFIGTDQEMLRIHERLLAGSLAGAIAQSSIYPMEVLKTRMALRKTGQYSGMLDCAKNILSKEGMAAFYKGYIPNMLGIIPYAGIDLAVYETLKNAWLQRYAVNSADPGVFVLLACGTISSTCGQLASYPLALVRTRMQAQASVEGAPEVTMRGLFKHILKTEGAFGLYRGLAPNFMKVIPAVSISYVVYENLKMTLGVQSR
;
A
#
# COMPACT_ATOMS: atom_id res chain seq x y z
N ALA A 1 2.82 34.94 -24.60
CA ALA A 1 2.59 35.44 -23.23
C ALA A 1 1.35 34.74 -22.66
N ARG A 2 1.51 34.05 -21.53
CA ARG A 2 0.48 33.20 -20.89
C ARG A 2 -0.73 34.02 -20.45
N ARG A 3 -1.95 33.56 -20.76
CA ARG A 3 -3.17 33.93 -20.04
C ARG A 3 -3.75 32.67 -19.39
N SER A 4 -3.80 32.72 -18.07
CA SER A 4 -4.37 31.74 -17.15
C SER A 4 -5.89 31.72 -17.30
N LEU A 5 -6.46 30.52 -17.51
CA LEU A 5 -7.90 30.26 -17.36
C LEU A 5 -8.08 29.55 -16.02
N ALA A 6 -8.48 30.31 -15.01
CA ALA A 6 -9.02 29.81 -13.76
C ALA A 6 -10.55 29.77 -13.88
N SER A 7 -11.16 28.66 -13.50
CA SER A 7 -12.60 28.50 -13.26
C SER A 7 -12.81 27.26 -12.37
N PRO A 8 -13.94 27.14 -11.65
CA PRO A 8 -13.99 27.42 -10.22
C PRO A 8 -14.17 26.14 -9.39
N VAL A 9 -13.58 26.11 -8.19
CA VAL A 9 -13.79 25.04 -7.22
C VAL A 9 -14.95 25.40 -6.30
N VAL A 10 -15.83 24.40 -6.20
CA VAL A 10 -17.02 24.22 -5.36
C VAL A 10 -16.95 24.89 -3.98
N SER A 11 -17.91 25.77 -3.73
CA SER A 11 -18.36 26.25 -2.42
C SER A 11 -19.00 25.13 -1.60
N GLY A 12 -18.63 25.02 -0.32
CA GLY A 12 -19.39 24.27 0.67
C GLY A 12 -18.55 24.00 1.91
N VAL A 13 -18.86 24.73 2.99
CA VAL A 13 -18.25 24.70 4.34
C VAL A 13 -16.90 25.42 4.46
N LEU A 14 -16.95 26.75 4.32
CA LEU A 14 -16.00 27.66 4.95
C LEU A 14 -16.74 28.37 6.09
N CYS A 15 -16.41 28.08 7.35
CA CYS A 15 -16.84 28.91 8.48
C CYS A 15 -15.96 30.17 8.54
N PRO A 16 -16.54 31.38 8.69
CA PRO A 16 -15.76 32.61 8.72
C PRO A 16 -15.23 32.90 10.14
N CYS A 17 -13.91 33.02 10.29
CA CYS A 17 -13.31 33.60 11.48
C CYS A 17 -13.71 35.09 11.57
N GLY A 18 -14.53 35.44 12.58
CA GLY A 18 -14.99 36.81 12.82
C GLY A 18 -13.91 37.67 13.51
N SER A 19 -13.66 38.86 12.96
CA SER A 19 -12.81 39.91 13.55
C SER A 19 -13.51 40.59 14.75
N PRO A 20 -12.77 41.25 15.67
CA PRO A 20 -13.28 41.64 16.98
C PRO A 20 -14.21 42.84 16.91
N ARG A 21 -15.39 42.76 17.55
CA ARG A 21 -16.29 43.89 17.76
C ARG A 21 -15.87 44.68 19.01
N ALA A 22 -15.52 45.94 18.79
CA ALA A 22 -15.45 46.96 19.82
C ALA A 22 -16.86 47.27 20.37
N ALA A 23 -17.00 47.34 21.69
CA ALA A 23 -18.11 48.00 22.35
C ALA A 23 -17.59 48.63 23.65
N GLY A 24 -17.56 49.96 23.68
CA GLY A 24 -17.38 50.73 24.89
C GLY A 24 -18.72 50.96 25.59
N ALA A 25 -18.70 51.02 26.93
CA ALA A 25 -19.55 51.86 27.75
C ALA A 25 -19.03 51.85 29.19
N ALA A 26 -18.70 53.03 29.71
CA ALA A 26 -18.42 53.26 31.13
C ALA A 26 -19.71 53.17 31.96
N PRO A 27 -19.58 53.08 33.30
CA PRO A 27 -20.02 54.23 34.10
C PRO A 27 -19.03 54.64 35.20
N GLY A 28 -19.12 55.91 35.58
CA GLY A 28 -18.28 56.61 36.55
C GLY A 28 -18.64 56.38 38.04
N PRO A 29 -17.97 57.13 38.95
CA PRO A 29 -17.67 56.69 40.32
C PRO A 29 -18.66 57.23 41.37
N GLY A 30 -18.74 56.54 42.52
CA GLY A 30 -19.18 57.14 43.77
C GLY A 30 -19.88 56.18 44.75
N ALA A 31 -19.22 55.89 45.87
CA ALA A 31 -19.74 56.10 47.24
C ALA A 31 -18.89 55.31 48.25
N GLU A 32 -18.14 56.03 49.08
CA GLU A 32 -17.59 55.54 50.34
C GLU A 32 -18.71 55.31 51.37
N GLY A 33 -18.56 54.26 52.17
CA GLY A 33 -19.40 54.00 53.33
C GLY A 33 -18.81 52.88 54.17
N GLY A 34 -18.11 53.23 55.25
CA GLY A 34 -17.55 52.30 56.22
C GLY A 34 -18.59 51.70 57.17
N GLY A 35 -18.28 50.53 57.71
CA GLY A 35 -19.03 49.89 58.79
C GLY A 35 -18.57 48.46 59.02
N GLY A 36 -17.95 48.18 60.18
CA GLY A 36 -17.25 46.94 60.46
C GLY A 36 -18.08 45.77 60.99
N GLY A 37 -17.41 44.62 61.04
CA GLY A 37 -17.60 43.56 62.03
C GLY A 37 -18.75 42.57 61.83
N SER A 38 -18.44 41.36 61.38
CA SER A 38 -18.68 40.14 62.17
C SER A 38 -18.18 38.91 61.42
N ALA A 39 -17.32 38.13 62.10
CA ALA A 39 -16.83 36.84 61.65
C ALA A 39 -17.98 35.82 61.49
N GLY A 40 -17.98 35.09 60.36
CA GLY A 40 -18.76 33.89 60.13
C GLY A 40 -17.90 32.86 59.39
N PRO A 41 -17.90 31.58 59.78
CA PRO A 41 -16.92 30.61 59.30
C PRO A 41 -17.39 30.02 57.96
N CYS A 42 -16.73 30.40 56.88
CA CYS A 42 -16.79 29.65 55.63
C CYS A 42 -15.39 29.57 55.04
N GLY A 43 -14.59 28.68 55.61
CA GLY A 43 -13.48 28.09 54.89
C GLY A 43 -14.03 27.28 53.72
N ARG A 44 -14.11 27.89 52.54
CA ARG A 44 -14.05 27.17 51.28
C ARG A 44 -12.57 27.18 50.85
N PRO A 45 -11.92 26.04 50.64
CA PRO A 45 -10.59 26.05 50.06
C PRO A 45 -10.70 26.59 48.64
N LEU A 46 -9.94 27.64 48.34
CA LEU A 46 -9.59 27.99 46.97
C LEU A 46 -9.06 26.72 46.31
N CYS A 47 -9.74 26.23 45.27
CA CYS A 47 -9.31 25.08 44.49
C CYS A 47 -7.89 25.33 43.97
N GLU A 48 -6.90 24.67 44.58
CA GLU A 48 -5.65 24.40 43.90
C GLU A 48 -5.99 23.49 42.72
N ALA A 49 -5.97 24.04 41.50
CA ALA A 49 -6.10 23.26 40.28
C ALA A 49 -5.07 22.12 40.32
N SER A 50 -5.54 20.88 40.14
CA SER A 50 -4.69 19.68 40.19
C SER A 50 -3.54 19.81 39.18
N GLU A 51 -2.40 19.17 39.47
CA GLU A 51 -1.24 19.17 38.57
C GLU A 51 -1.60 18.71 37.15
N GLN A 52 -2.59 17.82 37.04
CA GLN A 52 -3.18 17.37 35.79
C GLN A 52 -3.93 18.49 35.03
N ASP A 53 -4.73 19.32 35.72
CA ASP A 53 -5.42 20.46 35.11
C ASP A 53 -4.42 21.48 34.56
N ARG A 54 -3.34 21.75 35.29
CA ARG A 54 -2.25 22.64 34.83
C ARG A 54 -1.57 22.11 33.56
N ARG A 55 -1.32 20.79 33.50
CA ARG A 55 -0.73 20.14 32.31
C ARG A 55 -1.65 20.24 31.10
N LEU A 56 -2.94 19.97 31.27
CA LEU A 56 -3.92 20.01 30.18
C LEU A 56 -4.15 21.44 29.67
N ARG A 57 -4.20 22.44 30.57
CA ARG A 57 -4.22 23.87 30.18
C ARG A 57 -2.98 24.27 29.39
N ALA A 58 -1.80 23.85 29.83
CA ALA A 58 -0.56 24.15 29.12
C ALA A 58 -0.50 23.48 27.74
N LEU A 59 -1.10 22.29 27.58
CA LEU A 59 -1.22 21.62 26.28
C LEU A 59 -2.23 22.34 25.38
N PHE A 60 -3.40 22.68 25.90
CA PHE A 60 -4.44 23.42 25.16
C PHE A 60 -3.88 24.73 24.62
N GLN A 61 -3.21 25.53 25.46
CA GLN A 61 -2.59 26.80 25.04
C GLN A 61 -1.45 26.65 24.02
N LYS A 62 -0.81 25.47 23.95
CA LYS A 62 0.20 25.20 22.93
C LYS A 62 -0.43 24.83 21.58
N LEU A 63 -1.61 24.23 21.62
CA LEU A 63 -2.37 23.81 20.44
C LEU A 63 -3.20 24.97 19.87
N ASP A 64 -3.70 25.86 20.72
CA ASP A 64 -4.44 27.06 20.35
C ASP A 64 -3.49 28.11 19.74
N VAL A 65 -3.42 28.16 18.41
CA VAL A 65 -2.45 29.00 17.69
C VAL A 65 -2.95 30.43 17.55
N ASN A 66 -4.24 30.60 17.31
CA ASN A 66 -4.90 31.89 17.14
C ASN A 66 -5.29 32.58 18.48
N ARG A 67 -5.23 31.85 19.60
CA ARG A 67 -5.55 32.29 20.96
C ARG A 67 -7.00 32.75 21.13
N ASP A 68 -7.92 32.14 20.41
CA ASP A 68 -9.35 32.44 20.53
C ASP A 68 -10.04 31.63 21.63
N GLY A 69 -9.33 30.70 22.27
CA GLY A 69 -9.87 29.86 23.34
C GLY A 69 -10.63 28.63 22.86
N ALA A 70 -10.55 28.30 21.57
CA ALA A 70 -11.11 27.09 20.97
C ALA A 70 -10.06 26.42 20.06
N LEU A 71 -10.14 25.09 19.90
CA LEU A 71 -9.27 24.34 19.00
C LEU A 71 -10.03 23.92 17.76
N CYS A 72 -9.76 24.58 16.64
CA CYS A 72 -10.25 24.14 15.34
C CYS A 72 -9.27 23.17 14.65
N ILE A 73 -9.67 22.62 13.50
CA ILE A 73 -8.82 21.73 12.69
C ILE A 73 -7.48 22.40 12.31
N HIS A 74 -7.49 23.71 12.04
CA HIS A 74 -6.27 24.46 11.73
C HIS A 74 -5.33 24.55 12.95
N ASP A 75 -5.86 24.89 14.12
CA ASP A 75 -5.10 24.96 15.37
C ASP A 75 -4.49 23.61 15.72
N LEU A 76 -5.26 22.52 15.61
CA LEU A 76 -4.73 21.18 15.82
C LEU A 76 -3.68 20.78 14.76
N ALA A 77 -3.87 21.13 13.48
CA ALA A 77 -2.91 20.82 12.42
C ALA A 77 -1.55 21.49 12.66
N VAL A 78 -1.57 22.78 12.99
CA VAL A 78 -0.36 23.59 13.21
C VAL A 78 0.25 23.27 14.58
N GLY A 79 -0.58 23.19 15.62
CA GLY A 79 -0.19 22.91 17.00
C GLY A 79 0.45 21.54 17.15
N LEU A 80 -0.16 20.48 16.61
CA LEU A 80 0.43 19.14 16.61
C LEU A 80 1.67 19.06 15.72
N GLY A 81 1.67 19.76 14.59
CA GLY A 81 2.85 19.88 13.72
C GLY A 81 4.07 20.47 14.46
N ARG A 82 3.88 21.50 15.29
CA ARG A 82 4.93 22.09 16.14
C ARG A 82 5.47 21.13 17.20
N LEU A 83 4.68 20.14 17.60
CA LEU A 83 5.07 19.06 18.51
C LEU A 83 5.74 17.88 17.79
N GLY A 84 6.01 18.01 16.48
CA GLY A 84 6.58 16.94 15.66
C GLY A 84 5.57 15.86 15.27
N LEU A 85 4.27 16.10 15.51
CA LEU A 85 3.18 15.18 15.22
C LEU A 85 2.40 15.67 14.00
N HIS A 86 2.83 15.28 12.82
CA HIS A 86 2.06 15.52 11.60
C HIS A 86 0.87 14.57 11.53
N ARG A 87 -0.33 15.11 11.33
CA ARG A 87 -1.60 14.39 11.26
C ARG A 87 -2.33 14.70 9.97
N THR A 88 -3.15 13.76 9.51
CA THR A 88 -4.02 14.00 8.36
C THR A 88 -5.22 14.84 8.79
N GLU A 89 -5.81 15.60 7.86
CA GLU A 89 -7.02 16.39 8.15
C GLU A 89 -8.17 15.52 8.69
N LEU A 90 -8.24 14.26 8.28
CA LEU A 90 -9.24 13.30 8.74
C LEU A 90 -9.04 12.89 10.20
N ASP A 91 -7.79 12.71 10.64
CA ASP A 91 -7.46 12.41 12.04
C ASP A 91 -7.84 13.57 12.96
N LEU A 92 -7.57 14.79 12.49
CA LEU A 92 -7.94 16.02 13.20
C LEU A 92 -9.46 16.16 13.28
N LEU A 93 -10.17 15.85 12.19
CA LEU A 93 -11.62 15.84 12.16
C LEU A 93 -12.21 14.79 13.12
N LYS A 94 -11.60 13.61 13.26
CA LYS A 94 -12.02 12.61 14.25
C LYS A 94 -11.87 13.12 15.68
N ILE A 95 -10.77 13.80 15.99
CA ILE A 95 -10.52 14.41 17.30
C ILE A 95 -11.61 15.46 17.61
N VAL A 96 -11.85 16.39 16.68
CA VAL A 96 -12.87 17.43 16.86
C VAL A 96 -14.26 16.80 17.00
N LYS A 97 -14.68 15.94 16.08
CA LYS A 97 -16.00 15.28 16.15
C LYS A 97 -16.23 14.43 17.39
N ALA A 98 -15.19 13.87 17.98
CA ALA A 98 -15.30 13.04 19.17
C ALA A 98 -15.37 13.87 20.47
N GLY A 99 -14.83 15.10 20.46
CA GLY A 99 -14.82 15.99 21.61
C GLY A 99 -15.94 17.05 21.60
N ASP A 100 -16.35 17.48 20.41
CA ASP A 100 -17.32 18.55 20.15
C ASP A 100 -18.73 18.06 20.55
N LYS A 101 -19.21 18.54 21.70
CA LYS A 101 -20.50 18.15 22.28
C LYS A 101 -21.61 19.09 21.87
N ASP A 102 -21.30 20.37 21.67
CA ASP A 102 -22.28 21.39 21.30
C ASP A 102 -22.45 21.55 19.78
N LEU A 103 -21.63 20.83 18.99
CA LEU A 103 -21.62 20.73 17.54
C LEU A 103 -21.28 22.05 16.84
N ASP A 104 -20.44 22.88 17.46
CA ASP A 104 -19.99 24.16 16.91
C ASP A 104 -18.81 24.01 15.90
N GLY A 105 -18.24 22.81 15.79
CA GLY A 105 -17.15 22.47 14.89
C GLY A 105 -15.75 22.80 15.44
N GLN A 106 -15.64 23.12 16.73
CA GLN A 106 -14.41 23.43 17.44
C GLN A 106 -14.38 22.63 18.76
N LEU A 107 -13.30 22.78 19.54
CA LEU A 107 -13.21 22.21 20.87
C LEU A 107 -12.87 23.32 21.86
N ASP A 108 -13.78 23.65 22.76
CA ASP A 108 -13.44 24.50 23.89
C ASP A 108 -12.53 23.75 24.90
N PHE A 109 -12.07 24.46 25.94
CA PHE A 109 -11.19 23.85 26.93
C PHE A 109 -11.87 22.68 27.68
N GLU A 110 -13.15 22.77 27.99
CA GLU A 110 -13.87 21.74 28.74
C GLU A 110 -14.12 20.50 27.89
N GLU A 111 -14.49 20.68 26.62
CA GLU A 111 -14.66 19.63 25.62
C GLU A 111 -13.34 18.93 25.29
N PHE A 112 -12.26 19.70 25.13
CA PHE A 112 -10.93 19.16 24.92
C PHE A 112 -10.45 18.32 26.12
N VAL A 113 -10.66 18.81 27.34
CA VAL A 113 -10.34 18.05 28.56
C VAL A 113 -11.18 16.79 28.65
N HIS A 114 -12.47 16.88 28.35
CA HIS A 114 -13.36 15.71 28.38
C HIS A 114 -12.96 14.67 27.34
N TYR A 115 -12.65 15.08 26.12
CA TYR A 115 -12.13 14.21 25.06
C TYR A 115 -10.86 13.50 25.51
N LEU A 116 -9.86 14.24 26.01
CA LEU A 116 -8.60 13.65 26.47
C LEU A 116 -8.80 12.69 27.65
N GLN A 117 -9.71 13.00 28.57
CA GLN A 117 -10.02 12.10 29.68
C GLN A 117 -10.70 10.81 29.23
N ASP A 118 -11.63 10.89 28.26
CA ASP A 118 -12.26 9.70 27.68
C ASP A 118 -11.25 8.86 26.90
N HIS A 119 -10.39 9.52 26.12
CA HIS A 119 -9.30 8.90 25.39
C HIS A 119 -8.29 8.21 26.31
N GLU A 120 -7.87 8.87 27.40
CA GLU A 120 -7.01 8.27 28.42
C GLU A 120 -7.64 7.02 29.05
N LYS A 121 -8.96 7.00 29.28
CA LYS A 121 -9.67 5.80 29.79
C LYS A 121 -9.59 4.65 28.79
N LYS A 122 -9.83 4.91 27.51
CA LYS A 122 -9.71 3.92 26.43
C LYS A 122 -8.28 3.38 26.31
N LEU A 123 -7.29 4.26 26.30
CA LEU A 123 -5.87 3.87 26.29
C LEU A 123 -5.50 3.02 27.50
N ARG A 124 -6.10 3.27 28.67
CA ARG A 124 -5.87 2.48 29.88
C ARG A 124 -6.45 1.07 29.80
N LEU A 125 -7.59 0.91 29.13
CA LEU A 125 -8.14 -0.42 28.85
C LEU A 125 -7.21 -1.20 27.92
N VAL A 126 -6.67 -0.54 26.90
CA VAL A 126 -5.70 -1.16 26.00
C VAL A 126 -4.40 -1.53 26.73
N PHE A 127 -3.85 -0.62 27.54
CA PHE A 127 -2.67 -0.90 28.34
C PHE A 127 -2.84 -2.16 29.21
N LYS A 128 -3.94 -2.24 29.95
CA LYS A 128 -4.28 -3.41 30.78
C LYS A 128 -4.48 -4.70 29.98
N SER A 129 -4.93 -4.60 28.73
CA SER A 129 -5.08 -5.79 27.89
C SER A 129 -3.76 -6.33 27.36
N LEU A 130 -2.73 -5.47 27.28
CA LEU A 130 -1.38 -5.82 26.86
C LEU A 130 -0.52 -6.30 28.03
N ASP A 131 -0.65 -5.68 29.22
CA ASP A 131 -0.01 -6.09 30.48
C ASP A 131 -0.67 -7.37 31.03
N LYS A 132 -0.22 -8.52 30.54
CA LYS A 132 -0.74 -9.84 30.92
C LYS A 132 -0.20 -10.30 32.27
N LYS A 133 1.00 -9.86 32.62
CA LYS A 133 1.64 -10.15 33.90
C LYS A 133 1.02 -9.32 35.03
N ASN A 134 0.25 -8.29 34.71
CA ASN A 134 -0.36 -7.33 35.63
C ASN A 134 0.68 -6.67 36.54
N ASP A 135 1.88 -6.42 36.01
CA ASP A 135 2.97 -5.78 36.76
C ASP A 135 3.03 -4.26 36.54
N GLY A 136 2.09 -3.73 35.76
CA GLY A 136 1.96 -2.30 35.46
C GLY A 136 2.97 -1.83 34.41
N ARG A 137 3.65 -2.75 33.73
CA ARG A 137 4.61 -2.50 32.65
C ARG A 137 4.26 -3.40 31.47
N ILE A 138 4.66 -2.99 30.27
CA ILE A 138 4.54 -3.82 29.07
C ILE A 138 5.94 -4.18 28.58
N ASP A 139 6.21 -5.49 28.49
CA ASP A 139 7.48 -6.00 27.95
C ASP A 139 7.37 -6.61 26.55
N ALA A 140 8.51 -7.05 26.00
CA ALA A 140 8.60 -7.55 24.63
C ALA A 140 7.78 -8.83 24.46
N GLN A 141 7.75 -9.69 25.49
CA GLN A 141 7.05 -10.97 25.44
C GLN A 141 5.53 -10.75 25.46
N GLU A 142 5.07 -9.78 26.22
CA GLU A 142 3.66 -9.38 26.27
C GLU A 142 3.17 -8.79 24.95
N ILE A 143 4.00 -7.97 24.29
CA ILE A 143 3.73 -7.48 22.94
C ILE A 143 3.67 -8.65 21.94
N VAL A 144 4.66 -9.54 21.94
CA VAL A 144 4.68 -10.75 21.07
C VAL A 144 3.44 -11.60 21.30
N GLN A 145 3.07 -11.84 22.56
CA GLN A 145 1.94 -12.70 22.90
C GLN A 145 0.61 -12.05 22.56
N SER A 146 0.45 -10.75 22.80
CA SER A 146 -0.78 -10.02 22.46
C SER A 146 -0.99 -9.92 20.95
N LEU A 147 0.08 -9.69 20.19
CA LEU A 147 0.03 -9.74 18.72
C LEU A 147 -0.27 -11.16 18.23
N ARG A 148 0.34 -12.19 18.84
CA ARG A 148 0.09 -13.59 18.49
C ARG A 148 -1.38 -13.98 18.70
N ASP A 149 -1.99 -13.55 19.80
CA ASP A 149 -3.41 -13.81 20.09
C ASP A 149 -4.34 -13.15 19.08
N LEU A 150 -3.92 -12.01 18.52
CA LEU A 150 -4.60 -11.32 17.42
C LEU A 150 -4.23 -11.87 16.03
N GLY A 151 -3.48 -12.97 15.98
CA GLY A 151 -3.10 -13.66 14.74
C GLY A 151 -1.93 -13.02 14.00
N VAL A 152 -1.19 -12.10 14.63
CA VAL A 152 0.01 -11.45 14.10
C VAL A 152 1.25 -12.05 14.73
N LYS A 153 2.07 -12.76 13.94
CA LYS A 153 3.33 -13.33 14.42
C LYS A 153 4.46 -12.33 14.24
N ILE A 154 5.08 -11.95 15.34
CA ILE A 154 6.24 -11.08 15.34
C ILE A 154 7.41 -11.74 16.08
N SER A 155 8.63 -11.38 15.71
CA SER A 155 9.83 -11.79 16.44
C SER A 155 10.03 -10.92 17.68
N GLU A 156 10.74 -11.45 18.67
CA GLU A 156 11.11 -10.71 19.89
C GLU A 156 11.90 -9.44 19.56
N GLN A 157 12.80 -9.51 18.58
CA GLN A 157 13.54 -8.35 18.07
C GLN A 157 12.64 -7.25 17.49
N GLN A 158 11.49 -7.62 16.92
CA GLN A 158 10.53 -6.62 16.43
C GLN A 158 9.71 -6.02 17.57
N ALA A 159 9.36 -6.80 18.59
CA ALA A 159 8.72 -6.29 19.80
C ALA A 159 9.64 -5.31 20.54
N GLU A 160 10.93 -5.63 20.66
CA GLU A 160 11.94 -4.73 21.23
C GLU A 160 12.04 -3.40 20.48
N LYS A 161 11.83 -3.39 19.15
CA LYS A 161 11.79 -2.15 18.37
C LYS A 161 10.56 -1.30 18.71
N ILE A 162 9.40 -1.93 18.91
CA ILE A 162 8.19 -1.23 19.35
C ILE A 162 8.45 -0.61 20.72
N LEU A 163 9.01 -1.38 21.67
CA LEU A 163 9.38 -0.87 22.99
C LEU A 163 10.31 0.34 22.89
N LYS A 164 11.43 0.23 22.17
CA LYS A 164 12.40 1.33 22.00
C LYS A 164 11.81 2.59 21.39
N SER A 165 10.73 2.47 20.61
CA SER A 165 10.07 3.64 20.03
C SER A 165 9.26 4.45 21.04
N MET A 166 8.87 3.85 22.16
CA MET A 166 8.01 4.45 23.20
C MET A 166 8.75 4.66 24.51
N ASP A 167 9.73 3.80 24.80
CA ASP A 167 10.56 3.80 25.99
C ASP A 167 11.47 5.04 25.99
N LYS A 168 11.17 5.99 26.88
CA LYS A 168 11.92 7.24 27.01
C LYS A 168 13.02 7.13 28.05
N ASN A 169 12.85 6.24 29.03
CA ASN A 169 13.76 6.08 30.15
C ASN A 169 14.81 4.96 29.95
N GLY A 170 14.72 4.20 28.85
CA GLY A 170 15.65 3.15 28.46
C GLY A 170 15.50 1.87 29.28
N THR A 171 14.35 1.66 29.92
CA THR A 171 14.11 0.48 30.78
C THR A 171 13.78 -0.79 30.01
N MET A 172 13.58 -0.72 28.69
CA MET A 172 13.09 -1.80 27.83
C MET A 172 11.74 -2.37 28.30
N THR A 173 10.96 -1.54 28.99
CA THR A 173 9.58 -1.80 29.41
C THR A 173 8.79 -0.51 29.26
N ILE A 174 7.50 -0.58 28.94
CA ILE A 174 6.64 0.62 28.83
C ILE A 174 5.76 0.75 30.05
N ASP A 175 5.92 1.84 30.78
CA ASP A 175 5.01 2.19 31.87
C ASP A 175 3.77 2.95 31.36
N TRP A 176 2.78 3.15 32.26
CA TRP A 176 1.55 3.86 31.91
C TRP A 176 1.79 5.30 31.40
N ASN A 177 2.77 6.01 31.94
CA ASN A 177 3.03 7.39 31.54
C ASN A 177 3.64 7.45 30.14
N GLU A 178 4.59 6.56 29.85
CA GLU A 178 5.18 6.43 28.51
C GLU A 178 4.14 6.01 27.48
N TRP A 179 3.31 5.02 27.82
CA TRP A 179 2.20 4.56 26.97
C TRP A 179 1.21 5.68 26.67
N ARG A 180 0.75 6.37 27.71
CA ARG A 180 -0.17 7.50 27.61
C ARG A 180 0.45 8.58 26.73
N ASP A 181 1.63 9.08 27.07
CA ASP A 181 2.23 10.23 26.39
C ASP A 181 2.51 9.95 24.91
N TYR A 182 2.80 8.69 24.56
CA TYR A 182 3.00 8.29 23.17
C TYR A 182 1.69 8.27 22.35
N HIS A 183 0.57 7.83 22.94
CA HIS A 183 -0.70 7.65 22.24
C HIS A 183 -1.74 8.76 22.49
N LEU A 184 -1.52 9.67 23.45
CA LEU A 184 -2.50 10.66 23.92
C LEU A 184 -3.00 11.57 22.78
N LEU A 185 -2.11 11.91 21.85
CA LEU A 185 -2.41 12.77 20.70
C LEU A 185 -2.55 11.96 19.40
N HIS A 186 -2.87 10.68 19.53
CA HIS A 186 -3.20 9.82 18.40
C HIS A 186 -4.63 9.30 18.59
N PRO A 187 -5.53 9.47 17.60
CA PRO A 187 -6.91 9.00 17.70
C PRO A 187 -6.96 7.49 17.49
N VAL A 188 -6.46 6.74 18.46
CA VAL A 188 -6.50 5.27 18.48
C VAL A 188 -7.46 4.79 19.55
N GLU A 189 -8.47 4.04 19.16
CA GLU A 189 -9.54 3.66 20.09
C GLU A 189 -9.41 2.24 20.63
N ASN A 190 -8.62 1.39 19.98
CA ASN A 190 -8.56 -0.04 20.27
C ASN A 190 -7.20 -0.67 19.91
N ILE A 191 -6.95 -1.90 20.41
CA ILE A 191 -5.70 -2.65 20.15
C ILE A 191 -5.45 -2.84 18.64
N PRO A 192 -6.45 -3.25 17.81
CA PRO A 192 -6.32 -3.31 16.36
C PRO A 192 -5.72 -2.07 15.68
N GLU A 193 -6.24 -0.89 16.01
CA GLU A 193 -5.78 0.36 15.41
C GLU A 193 -4.38 0.75 15.89
N ILE A 194 -4.01 0.42 17.13
CA ILE A 194 -2.63 0.62 17.63
C ILE A 194 -1.66 -0.28 16.86
N ILE A 195 -2.05 -1.52 16.60
CA ILE A 195 -1.25 -2.47 15.82
C ILE A 195 -1.14 -2.02 14.36
N LEU A 196 -2.24 -1.56 13.76
CA LEU A 196 -2.21 -0.98 12.42
C LEU A 196 -1.31 0.25 12.37
N TYR A 197 -1.37 1.11 13.38
CA TYR A 197 -0.47 2.24 13.50
C TYR A 197 0.99 1.79 13.55
N TRP A 198 1.37 0.79 14.35
CA TRP A 198 2.73 0.24 14.35
C TRP A 198 3.11 -0.37 12.99
N LYS A 199 2.15 -0.95 12.27
CA LYS A 199 2.34 -1.48 10.92
C LYS A 199 2.66 -0.38 9.91
N HIS A 200 1.87 0.69 9.89
CA HIS A 200 2.01 1.80 8.95
C HIS A 200 3.15 2.77 9.30
N SER A 201 3.50 2.88 10.57
CA SER A 201 4.53 3.82 11.08
C SER A 201 5.96 3.28 10.93
N THR A 202 6.29 2.59 9.84
CA THR A 202 7.64 2.08 9.53
C THR A 202 8.21 0.99 10.46
N ILE A 203 7.43 0.36 11.36
CA ILE A 203 7.94 -0.72 12.24
C ILE A 203 7.67 -2.12 11.64
N PHE A 204 6.58 -2.28 10.86
CA PHE A 204 6.18 -3.54 10.21
C PHE A 204 5.76 -3.33 8.77
N ASP A 205 6.69 -2.92 7.93
CA ASP A 205 6.47 -3.05 6.50
C ASP A 205 6.73 -4.53 6.11
N VAL A 206 5.72 -5.39 6.27
CA VAL A 206 5.72 -6.72 5.66
C VAL A 206 5.61 -6.46 4.17
N GLY A 207 6.71 -6.64 3.44
CA GLY A 207 6.79 -6.30 2.03
C GLY A 207 5.88 -7.14 1.16
N GLU A 208 4.62 -6.75 1.09
CA GLU A 208 3.71 -7.20 0.07
C GLU A 208 4.01 -6.40 -1.20
N ASN A 209 4.93 -6.95 -1.98
CA ASN A 209 5.27 -6.53 -3.34
C ASN A 209 4.01 -6.18 -4.17
N LEU A 210 3.88 -4.89 -4.53
CA LEU A 210 3.64 -4.30 -5.87
C LEU A 210 2.59 -4.91 -6.81
N THR A 211 1.79 -5.89 -6.36
CA THR A 211 0.88 -6.67 -7.19
C THR A 211 -0.46 -6.90 -6.52
N VAL A 212 -0.53 -6.87 -5.19
CA VAL A 212 -1.77 -6.62 -4.45
C VAL A 212 -1.75 -5.12 -4.18
N PRO A 213 -2.73 -4.31 -4.64
CA PRO A 213 -2.86 -2.97 -4.11
C PRO A 213 -2.91 -3.11 -2.59
N ASP A 214 -2.06 -2.37 -1.86
CA ASP A 214 -2.25 -2.16 -0.43
C ASP A 214 -3.75 -1.95 -0.21
N GLU A 215 -4.32 -2.59 0.82
CA GLU A 215 -5.69 -2.30 1.25
C GLU A 215 -5.82 -0.77 1.22
N PHE A 216 -6.55 -0.21 0.24
CA PHE A 216 -6.79 1.22 0.19
C PHE A 216 -7.28 1.57 1.59
N THR A 217 -6.52 2.39 2.30
CA THR A 217 -6.84 2.65 3.70
C THR A 217 -8.26 3.19 3.75
N VAL A 218 -8.97 2.98 4.86
CA VAL A 218 -10.31 3.56 5.04
C VAL A 218 -10.28 5.07 4.75
N GLU A 219 -9.15 5.72 5.02
CA GLU A 219 -8.78 7.10 4.67
C GLU A 219 -8.78 7.38 3.14
N GLU A 220 -8.19 6.53 2.30
CA GLU A 220 -8.16 6.71 0.84
C GLU A 220 -9.53 6.48 0.19
N ARG A 221 -10.37 5.61 0.79
CA ARG A 221 -11.77 5.39 0.35
C ARG A 221 -12.68 6.56 0.72
N GLN A 222 -12.49 7.17 1.90
CA GLN A 222 -13.32 8.28 2.39
C GLN A 222 -12.96 9.64 1.80
N THR A 223 -11.68 9.88 1.48
CA THR A 223 -11.22 11.16 0.88
C THR A 223 -11.57 11.32 -0.61
N GLY A 224 -12.09 10.27 -1.26
CA GLY A 224 -12.42 10.32 -2.69
C GLY A 224 -11.19 10.42 -3.61
N MET A 225 -9.97 10.29 -3.10
CA MET A 225 -8.72 10.39 -3.88
C MET A 225 -8.23 9.05 -4.46
N TRP A 226 -8.86 7.93 -4.12
CA TRP A 226 -8.51 6.59 -4.62
C TRP A 226 -8.39 6.50 -6.14
N TRP A 227 -9.26 7.18 -6.89
CA TRP A 227 -9.21 7.18 -8.36
C TRP A 227 -7.95 7.86 -8.90
N ARG A 228 -7.39 8.84 -8.18
CA ARG A 228 -6.14 9.52 -8.57
C ARG A 228 -4.95 8.57 -8.47
N HIS A 229 -4.89 7.78 -7.40
CA HIS A 229 -3.89 6.71 -7.23
C HIS A 229 -4.03 5.63 -8.29
N LEU A 230 -5.27 5.23 -8.62
CA LEU A 230 -5.50 4.26 -9.70
C LEU A 230 -5.11 4.79 -11.07
N VAL A 231 -5.41 6.06 -11.38
CA VAL A 231 -5.01 6.69 -12.64
C VAL A 231 -3.49 6.86 -12.70
N ALA A 232 -2.85 7.28 -11.60
CA ALA A 232 -1.39 7.37 -11.52
C ALA A 232 -0.73 6.01 -11.71
N GLY A 233 -1.21 4.97 -11.01
CA GLY A 233 -0.70 3.60 -11.12
C GLY A 233 -0.94 2.98 -12.48
N GLY A 234 -2.14 3.15 -13.05
CA GLY A 234 -2.49 2.69 -14.39
C GLY A 234 -1.69 3.39 -15.48
N GLY A 235 -1.53 4.71 -15.39
CA GLY A 235 -0.72 5.52 -16.28
C GLY A 235 0.76 5.14 -16.24
N ALA A 236 1.33 5.04 -15.03
CA ALA A 236 2.70 4.57 -14.81
C ALA A 236 2.93 3.17 -15.39
N GLY A 237 2.01 2.25 -15.13
CA GLY A 237 2.05 0.90 -15.67
C GLY A 237 1.93 0.84 -17.20
N ALA A 238 1.16 1.73 -17.81
CA ALA A 238 1.01 1.82 -19.27
C ALA A 238 2.26 2.37 -19.95
N VAL A 239 2.85 3.44 -19.41
CA VAL A 239 4.09 4.06 -19.92
C VAL A 239 5.26 3.07 -19.78
N SER A 240 5.44 2.50 -18.59
CA SER A 240 6.51 1.51 -18.33
C SER A 240 6.43 0.30 -19.26
N ARG A 241 5.25 -0.30 -19.44
CA ARG A 241 5.05 -1.41 -20.39
C ARG A 241 5.29 -1.00 -21.84
N THR A 242 4.98 0.22 -22.23
CA THR A 242 5.18 0.70 -23.61
C THR A 242 6.66 0.95 -23.90
N CYS A 243 7.41 1.53 -22.95
CA CYS A 243 8.86 1.71 -23.07
C CYS A 243 9.59 0.36 -23.14
N THR A 244 9.10 -0.63 -22.40
CA THR A 244 9.73 -1.97 -22.31
C THR A 244 9.15 -3.01 -23.28
N ALA A 245 8.16 -2.63 -24.09
CA ALA A 245 7.51 -3.51 -25.06
C ALA A 245 8.47 -4.17 -26.08
N PRO A 246 9.51 -3.49 -26.60
CA PRO A 246 10.47 -4.13 -27.50
C PRO A 246 11.21 -5.31 -26.85
N LEU A 247 11.59 -5.18 -25.58
CA LEU A 247 12.23 -6.25 -24.80
C LEU A 247 11.25 -7.38 -24.47
N ASP A 248 10.00 -7.06 -24.16
CA ASP A 248 8.93 -8.04 -23.97
C ASP A 248 8.70 -8.88 -25.22
N ARG A 249 8.60 -8.24 -26.39
CA ARG A 249 8.41 -8.95 -27.66
C ARG A 249 9.63 -9.80 -28.00
N LEU A 250 10.85 -9.28 -27.79
CA LEU A 250 12.09 -10.03 -27.99
C LEU A 250 12.14 -11.27 -27.09
N LYS A 251 11.79 -11.13 -25.80
CA LYS A 251 11.69 -12.26 -24.86
C LYS A 251 10.80 -13.36 -25.42
N VAL A 252 9.55 -13.03 -25.81
CA VAL A 252 8.58 -14.00 -26.32
C VAL A 252 9.08 -14.66 -27.60
N LEU A 253 9.69 -13.89 -28.51
CA LEU A 253 10.25 -14.39 -29.76
C LEU A 253 11.42 -15.37 -29.52
N MET A 254 12.32 -15.06 -28.58
CA MET A 254 13.40 -15.96 -28.17
C MET A 254 12.89 -17.20 -27.42
N GLN A 255 11.86 -17.07 -26.59
CA GLN A 255 11.27 -18.21 -25.88
C GLN A 255 10.69 -19.27 -26.83
N VAL A 256 10.16 -18.83 -27.98
CA VAL A 256 9.47 -19.72 -28.94
C VAL A 256 10.37 -20.18 -30.08
N HIS A 257 11.14 -19.26 -30.70
CA HIS A 257 11.88 -19.56 -31.93
C HIS A 257 13.37 -19.88 -31.72
N ALA A 258 13.95 -19.57 -30.56
CA ALA A 258 15.34 -19.95 -30.30
C ALA A 258 15.42 -21.46 -30.04
N SER A 259 16.24 -22.15 -30.84
CA SER A 259 16.50 -23.58 -30.78
C SER A 259 18.01 -23.84 -30.74
N ARG A 260 18.46 -25.07 -30.42
CA ARG A 260 19.91 -25.41 -30.49
C ARG A 260 20.48 -25.18 -31.89
N SER A 261 19.66 -25.36 -32.93
CA SER A 261 20.00 -25.08 -34.33
C SER A 261 19.86 -23.59 -34.72
N ASN A 262 19.22 -22.77 -33.90
CA ASN A 262 18.95 -21.36 -34.18
C ASN A 262 19.32 -20.52 -32.95
N ASN A 263 20.62 -20.23 -32.81
CA ASN A 263 21.15 -19.46 -31.68
C ASN A 263 20.87 -17.97 -31.90
N MET A 264 19.67 -17.54 -31.52
CA MET A 264 19.23 -16.17 -31.73
C MET A 264 19.77 -15.28 -30.61
N CYS A 265 20.82 -14.51 -30.90
CA CYS A 265 21.32 -13.45 -30.02
C CYS A 265 20.34 -12.27 -29.95
N ILE A 266 20.45 -11.43 -28.91
CA ILE A 266 19.58 -10.25 -28.70
C ILE A 266 19.55 -9.35 -29.95
N VAL A 267 20.71 -9.02 -30.51
CA VAL A 267 20.84 -8.19 -31.72
C VAL A 267 20.21 -8.88 -32.93
N GLY A 268 20.41 -10.19 -33.07
CA GLY A 268 19.81 -10.99 -34.13
C GLY A 268 18.28 -11.00 -34.06
N GLY A 269 17.72 -11.15 -32.85
CA GLY A 269 16.28 -11.12 -32.62
C GLY A 269 15.67 -9.76 -32.97
N PHE A 270 16.28 -8.64 -32.54
CA PHE A 270 15.84 -7.31 -32.94
C PHE A 270 15.94 -7.09 -34.46
N THR A 271 17.05 -7.54 -35.06
CA THR A 271 17.26 -7.45 -36.52
C THR A 271 16.16 -8.21 -37.27
N GLN A 272 15.82 -9.42 -36.83
CA GLN A 272 14.74 -10.22 -37.42
C GLN A 272 13.39 -9.52 -37.29
N MET A 273 13.08 -8.99 -36.09
CA MET A 273 11.83 -8.26 -35.85
C MET A 273 11.68 -7.05 -36.79
N ILE A 274 12.75 -6.26 -36.92
CA ILE A 274 12.75 -5.07 -37.79
C ILE A 274 12.69 -5.47 -39.26
N ARG A 275 13.42 -6.50 -39.70
CA ARG A 275 13.37 -6.99 -41.09
C ARG A 275 11.99 -7.51 -41.48
N GLU A 276 11.28 -8.16 -40.56
CA GLU A 276 9.98 -8.76 -40.84
C GLU A 276 8.84 -7.72 -40.97
N GLY A 277 8.86 -6.67 -40.15
CA GLY A 277 7.70 -5.76 -40.02
C GLY A 277 8.04 -4.29 -39.76
N GLY A 278 9.29 -3.90 -39.98
CA GLY A 278 9.80 -2.56 -39.70
C GLY A 278 9.91 -2.22 -38.22
N PRO A 279 10.29 -0.97 -37.89
CA PRO A 279 10.48 -0.51 -36.51
C PRO A 279 9.21 -0.58 -35.65
N ARG A 280 8.04 -0.31 -36.23
CA ARG A 280 6.74 -0.39 -35.53
C ARG A 280 6.41 -1.81 -35.07
N SER A 281 7.02 -2.84 -35.69
CA SER A 281 6.78 -4.21 -35.28
C SER A 281 7.21 -4.46 -33.83
N LEU A 282 8.22 -3.75 -33.31
CA LEU A 282 8.75 -3.95 -31.95
C LEU A 282 7.66 -3.87 -30.86
N TRP A 283 6.57 -3.13 -31.11
CA TRP A 283 5.42 -2.96 -30.20
C TRP A 283 4.24 -3.90 -30.48
N ARG A 284 4.37 -4.90 -31.36
CA ARG A 284 3.28 -5.88 -31.59
C ARG A 284 2.90 -6.57 -30.29
N GLY A 285 1.59 -6.58 -29.99
CA GLY A 285 1.04 -7.12 -28.74
C GLY A 285 1.01 -6.12 -27.57
N ASN A 286 1.67 -4.96 -27.66
CA ASN A 286 1.68 -3.98 -26.56
C ASN A 286 0.29 -3.45 -26.21
N GLY A 287 -0.58 -3.24 -27.21
CA GLY A 287 -1.96 -2.78 -26.96
C GLY A 287 -2.72 -3.70 -25.99
N ILE A 288 -2.54 -5.02 -26.11
CA ILE A 288 -3.15 -6.00 -25.19
C ILE A 288 -2.50 -5.92 -23.80
N ASN A 289 -1.19 -5.74 -23.76
CA ASN A 289 -0.41 -5.62 -22.52
C ASN A 289 -0.82 -4.40 -21.68
N VAL A 290 -1.23 -3.30 -22.33
CA VAL A 290 -1.76 -2.10 -21.68
C VAL A 290 -3.24 -2.24 -21.36
N LEU A 291 -4.05 -2.75 -22.30
CA LEU A 291 -5.49 -2.91 -22.13
C LEU A 291 -5.84 -3.81 -20.94
N LYS A 292 -5.08 -4.89 -20.71
CA LYS A 292 -5.38 -5.85 -19.65
C LYS A 292 -5.18 -5.31 -18.23
N ILE A 293 -4.43 -4.22 -18.05
CA ILE A 293 -4.08 -3.69 -16.72
C ILE A 293 -5.32 -3.36 -15.91
N ALA A 294 -6.22 -2.55 -16.47
CA ALA A 294 -7.39 -2.07 -15.75
C ALA A 294 -8.38 -3.21 -15.41
N PRO A 295 -8.77 -4.10 -16.36
CA PRO A 295 -9.62 -5.24 -16.04
C PRO A 295 -8.98 -6.21 -15.03
N GLU A 296 -7.67 -6.46 -15.13
CA GLU A 296 -6.95 -7.34 -14.19
C GLU A 296 -7.02 -6.80 -12.75
N SER A 297 -6.70 -5.52 -12.57
CA SER A 297 -6.79 -4.85 -11.26
C SER A 297 -8.22 -4.81 -10.73
N ALA A 298 -9.20 -4.49 -11.59
CA ALA A 298 -10.61 -4.40 -11.20
C ALA A 298 -11.18 -5.75 -10.75
N ILE A 299 -10.94 -6.83 -11.51
CA ILE A 299 -11.42 -8.17 -11.18
C ILE A 299 -10.73 -8.67 -9.90
N LYS A 300 -9.43 -8.44 -9.75
CA LYS A 300 -8.70 -8.83 -8.54
C LYS A 300 -9.28 -8.15 -7.30
N PHE A 301 -9.50 -6.85 -7.37
CA PHE A 301 -10.08 -6.08 -6.27
C PHE A 301 -11.50 -6.54 -5.93
N MET A 302 -12.36 -6.68 -6.94
CA MET A 302 -13.73 -7.16 -6.76
C MET A 302 -13.77 -8.57 -6.16
N ALA A 303 -12.95 -9.50 -6.67
CA ALA A 303 -12.87 -10.85 -6.13
C ALA A 303 -12.39 -10.84 -4.67
N TYR A 304 -11.38 -10.03 -4.35
CA TYR A 304 -10.88 -9.90 -2.99
C TYR A 304 -11.96 -9.41 -2.02
N GLU A 305 -12.70 -8.37 -2.37
CA GLU A 305 -13.80 -7.84 -1.55
C GLU A 305 -14.92 -8.87 -1.34
N GLN A 306 -15.30 -9.62 -2.39
CA GLN A 306 -16.33 -10.65 -2.27
C GLN A 306 -15.88 -11.82 -1.39
N ILE A 307 -14.62 -12.27 -1.54
CA ILE A 307 -14.08 -13.34 -0.70
C ILE A 307 -13.94 -12.87 0.76
N LYS A 308 -13.50 -11.64 0.99
CA LYS A 308 -13.44 -11.03 2.32
C LYS A 308 -14.80 -11.00 3.00
N ARG A 309 -15.86 -10.58 2.29
CA ARG A 309 -17.25 -10.59 2.79
C ARG A 309 -17.77 -12.00 3.09
N PHE A 310 -17.30 -13.00 2.35
CA PHE A 310 -17.69 -14.39 2.57
C PHE A 310 -16.96 -15.03 3.76
N ILE A 311 -15.71 -14.66 4.00
CA ILE A 311 -14.88 -15.19 5.10
C ILE A 311 -15.12 -14.45 6.41
N GLY A 312 -15.25 -13.12 6.36
CA GLY A 312 -15.39 -12.25 7.53
C GLY A 312 -16.86 -11.98 7.87
N THR A 313 -17.39 -12.71 8.85
CA THR A 313 -18.60 -12.30 9.57
C THR A 313 -18.22 -11.22 10.59
N ASP A 314 -18.68 -9.98 10.38
CA ASP A 314 -18.68 -8.85 11.33
C ASP A 314 -17.35 -8.30 11.90
N GLN A 315 -16.17 -8.78 11.50
CA GLN A 315 -14.89 -8.15 11.87
C GLN A 315 -14.26 -7.36 10.71
N GLU A 316 -14.01 -6.06 10.92
CA GLU A 316 -13.33 -5.17 9.95
C GLU A 316 -11.89 -5.62 9.61
N MET A 317 -11.28 -6.48 10.43
CA MET A 317 -9.94 -7.04 10.19
C MET A 317 -9.94 -8.56 10.04
N LEU A 318 -9.57 -9.02 8.85
CA LEU A 318 -9.26 -10.43 8.57
C LEU A 318 -7.94 -10.84 9.24
N ARG A 319 -7.86 -12.09 9.73
CA ARG A 319 -6.61 -12.70 10.20
C ARG A 319 -5.63 -12.87 9.03
N ILE A 320 -4.32 -12.98 9.32
CA ILE A 320 -3.28 -13.06 8.26
C ILE A 320 -3.52 -14.23 7.29
N HIS A 321 -3.91 -15.40 7.79
CA HIS A 321 -4.17 -16.56 6.94
C HIS A 321 -5.43 -16.39 6.08
N GLU A 322 -6.44 -15.70 6.59
CA GLU A 322 -7.66 -15.36 5.86
C GLU A 322 -7.37 -14.33 4.77
N ARG A 323 -6.54 -13.31 5.05
CA ARG A 323 -6.04 -12.36 4.05
C ARG A 323 -5.22 -13.05 2.97
N LEU A 324 -4.33 -13.96 3.35
CA LEU A 324 -3.52 -14.72 2.41
C LEU A 324 -4.38 -15.62 1.52
N LEU A 325 -5.38 -16.29 2.11
CA LEU A 325 -6.33 -17.12 1.37
C LEU A 325 -7.18 -16.26 0.41
N ALA A 326 -7.73 -15.16 0.90
CA ALA A 326 -8.54 -14.23 0.12
C ALA A 326 -7.74 -13.61 -1.03
N GLY A 327 -6.51 -13.15 -0.76
CA GLY A 327 -5.59 -12.61 -1.76
C GLY A 327 -5.19 -13.64 -2.82
N SER A 328 -4.88 -14.86 -2.40
CA SER A 328 -4.50 -15.95 -3.31
C SER A 328 -5.66 -16.38 -4.20
N LEU A 329 -6.86 -16.53 -3.64
CA LEU A 329 -8.05 -16.90 -4.40
C LEU A 329 -8.50 -15.77 -5.34
N ALA A 330 -8.47 -14.52 -4.88
CA ALA A 330 -8.74 -13.34 -5.72
C ALA A 330 -7.75 -13.25 -6.89
N GLY A 331 -6.46 -13.50 -6.62
CA GLY A 331 -5.42 -13.58 -7.63
C GLY A 331 -5.69 -14.69 -8.66
N ALA A 332 -6.09 -15.88 -8.20
CA ALA A 332 -6.42 -17.00 -9.08
C ALA A 332 -7.65 -16.70 -9.96
N ILE A 333 -8.70 -16.07 -9.41
CA ILE A 333 -9.92 -15.67 -10.14
C ILE A 333 -9.58 -14.60 -11.19
N ALA A 334 -8.83 -13.57 -10.82
CA ALA A 334 -8.41 -12.53 -11.74
C ALA A 334 -7.55 -13.11 -12.87
N GLN A 335 -6.58 -13.97 -12.53
CA GLN A 335 -5.71 -14.61 -13.49
C GLN A 335 -6.47 -15.54 -14.44
N SER A 336 -7.48 -16.26 -13.96
CA SER A 336 -8.36 -17.12 -14.77
C SER A 336 -9.21 -16.31 -15.75
N SER A 337 -9.72 -15.17 -15.28
CA SER A 337 -10.60 -14.29 -16.07
C SER A 337 -9.82 -13.55 -17.17
N ILE A 338 -8.58 -13.13 -16.88
CA ILE A 338 -7.71 -12.40 -17.81
C ILE A 338 -6.91 -13.34 -18.73
N TYR A 339 -6.87 -14.64 -18.44
CA TYR A 339 -6.06 -15.60 -19.18
C TYR A 339 -6.26 -15.58 -20.70
N PRO A 340 -7.48 -15.43 -21.26
CA PRO A 340 -7.68 -15.29 -22.71
C PRO A 340 -6.90 -14.13 -23.33
N MET A 341 -6.76 -13.01 -22.61
CA MET A 341 -5.97 -11.86 -23.05
C MET A 341 -4.46 -12.17 -23.05
N GLU A 342 -3.98 -13.00 -22.13
CA GLU A 342 -2.57 -13.44 -22.12
C GLU A 342 -2.22 -14.29 -23.34
N VAL A 343 -3.10 -15.22 -23.72
CA VAL A 343 -2.92 -16.00 -24.95
C VAL A 343 -2.92 -15.09 -26.16
N LEU A 344 -3.89 -14.17 -26.25
CA LEU A 344 -4.02 -13.23 -27.35
C LEU A 344 -2.79 -12.31 -27.46
N LYS A 345 -2.24 -11.85 -26.33
CA LYS A 345 -0.98 -11.09 -26.26
C LYS A 345 0.16 -11.89 -26.89
N THR A 346 0.36 -13.14 -26.48
CA THR A 346 1.44 -13.99 -26.98
C THR A 346 1.30 -14.25 -28.48
N ARG A 347 0.09 -14.54 -28.98
CA ARG A 347 -0.19 -14.71 -30.41
C ARG A 347 0.06 -13.44 -31.21
N MET A 348 -0.38 -12.29 -30.71
CA MET A 348 -0.16 -11.00 -31.37
C MET A 348 1.31 -10.56 -31.37
N ALA A 349 2.08 -10.91 -30.34
CA ALA A 349 3.52 -10.62 -30.29
C ALA A 349 4.32 -11.42 -31.33
N LEU A 350 3.90 -12.66 -31.59
CA LEU A 350 4.54 -13.60 -32.51
C LEU A 350 3.97 -13.59 -33.93
N ARG A 351 2.88 -12.86 -34.17
CA ARG A 351 2.23 -12.80 -35.48
C ARG A 351 3.21 -12.34 -36.57
N LYS A 352 3.07 -12.93 -37.76
CA LYS A 352 3.73 -12.46 -38.97
C LYS A 352 3.04 -11.21 -39.52
N THR A 353 3.78 -10.38 -40.27
CA THR A 353 3.20 -9.24 -40.99
C THR A 353 2.06 -9.70 -41.89
N GLY A 354 0.86 -9.10 -41.75
CA GLY A 354 -0.32 -9.44 -42.55
C GLY A 354 -1.16 -10.62 -42.03
N GLN A 355 -0.72 -11.36 -41.01
CA GLN A 355 -1.47 -12.52 -40.50
C GLN A 355 -2.81 -12.18 -39.83
N TYR A 356 -2.85 -11.04 -39.12
CA TYR A 356 -4.06 -10.52 -38.46
C TYR A 356 -4.12 -9.01 -38.67
N SER A 357 -5.31 -8.49 -38.97
CA SER A 357 -5.56 -7.04 -39.06
C SER A 357 -5.48 -6.36 -37.68
N GLY A 358 -5.93 -7.04 -36.63
CA GLY A 358 -5.93 -6.52 -35.25
C GLY A 358 -6.19 -7.58 -34.18
N MET A 359 -6.41 -7.11 -32.95
CA MET A 359 -6.67 -7.96 -31.78
C MET A 359 -7.97 -8.77 -31.94
N LEU A 360 -9.05 -8.12 -32.38
CA LEU A 360 -10.37 -8.76 -32.56
C LEU A 360 -10.34 -9.82 -33.67
N ASP A 361 -9.65 -9.53 -34.77
CA ASP A 361 -9.45 -10.47 -35.86
C ASP A 361 -8.62 -11.69 -35.43
N CYS A 362 -7.58 -11.47 -34.62
CA CYS A 362 -6.82 -12.56 -34.01
C CYS A 362 -7.71 -13.42 -33.09
N ALA A 363 -8.53 -12.81 -32.23
CA ALA A 363 -9.45 -13.52 -31.36
C ALA A 363 -10.49 -14.31 -32.15
N LYS A 364 -11.10 -13.72 -33.19
CA LYS A 364 -12.04 -14.39 -34.08
C LYS A 364 -11.42 -15.59 -34.77
N ASN A 365 -10.19 -15.45 -35.29
CA ASN A 365 -9.47 -16.55 -35.93
C ASN A 365 -9.13 -17.68 -34.96
N ILE A 366 -8.71 -17.37 -33.74
CA ILE A 366 -8.45 -18.39 -32.70
C ILE A 366 -9.76 -19.14 -32.39
N LEU A 367 -10.85 -18.41 -32.18
CA LEU A 367 -12.15 -19.00 -31.88
C LEU A 367 -12.66 -19.90 -33.02
N SER A 368 -12.56 -19.44 -34.27
CA SER A 368 -13.07 -20.18 -35.43
C SER A 368 -12.22 -21.40 -35.80
N LYS A 369 -10.91 -21.36 -35.58
CA LYS A 369 -9.98 -22.43 -36.00
C LYS A 369 -9.56 -23.38 -34.89
N GLU A 370 -9.40 -22.88 -33.67
CA GLU A 370 -8.86 -23.65 -32.54
C GLU A 370 -9.90 -23.87 -31.42
N GLY A 371 -11.02 -23.14 -31.45
CA GLY A 371 -12.08 -23.22 -30.44
C GLY A 371 -11.78 -22.47 -29.14
N MET A 372 -12.71 -22.54 -28.19
CA MET A 372 -12.62 -21.82 -26.90
C MET A 372 -11.46 -22.30 -26.01
N ALA A 373 -11.12 -23.59 -26.05
CA ALA A 373 -10.05 -24.18 -25.24
C ALA A 373 -8.67 -23.56 -25.56
N ALA A 374 -8.48 -23.06 -26.79
CA ALA A 374 -7.23 -22.45 -27.21
C ALA A 374 -6.87 -21.19 -26.40
N PHE A 375 -7.86 -20.45 -25.90
CA PHE A 375 -7.67 -19.28 -25.05
C PHE A 375 -7.14 -19.62 -23.65
N TYR A 376 -7.11 -20.91 -23.27
CA TYR A 376 -6.61 -21.39 -21.97
C TYR A 376 -5.36 -22.27 -22.10
N LYS A 377 -4.74 -22.32 -23.28
CA LYS A 377 -3.47 -23.04 -23.48
C LYS A 377 -2.36 -22.49 -22.59
N GLY A 378 -1.72 -23.38 -21.84
CA GLY A 378 -0.67 -23.04 -20.88
C GLY A 378 -1.17 -22.59 -19.51
N TYR A 379 -2.48 -22.71 -19.22
CA TYR A 379 -3.05 -22.30 -17.93
C TYR A 379 -2.47 -23.10 -16.76
N ILE A 380 -2.29 -24.42 -16.93
CA ILE A 380 -1.70 -25.29 -15.91
C ILE A 380 -0.26 -24.87 -15.55
N PRO A 381 0.70 -24.78 -16.49
CA PRO A 381 2.05 -24.32 -16.15
C PRO A 381 2.07 -22.88 -15.63
N ASN A 382 1.11 -22.03 -16.01
CA ASN A 382 0.95 -20.70 -15.41
C ASN A 382 0.64 -20.78 -13.92
N MET A 383 -0.40 -21.53 -13.54
CA MET A 383 -0.81 -21.70 -12.14
C MET A 383 0.29 -22.34 -11.30
N LEU A 384 0.91 -23.40 -11.80
CA LEU A 384 2.01 -24.08 -11.11
C LEU A 384 3.25 -23.19 -10.95
N GLY A 385 3.45 -22.22 -11.86
CA GLY A 385 4.59 -21.29 -11.79
C GLY A 385 4.44 -20.17 -10.77
N ILE A 386 3.20 -19.80 -10.41
CA ILE A 386 2.91 -18.72 -9.46
C ILE A 386 3.39 -19.09 -8.05
N ILE A 387 3.13 -20.33 -7.61
CA ILE A 387 3.46 -20.81 -6.25
C ILE A 387 4.97 -20.70 -5.95
N PRO A 388 5.88 -21.31 -6.74
CA PRO A 388 7.32 -21.21 -6.47
C PRO A 388 7.85 -19.79 -6.67
N TYR A 389 7.28 -19.01 -7.60
CA TYR A 389 7.64 -17.60 -7.76
C TYR A 389 7.37 -16.82 -6.47
N ALA A 390 6.12 -16.86 -5.99
CA ALA A 390 5.70 -16.08 -4.81
C ALA A 390 6.39 -16.57 -3.53
N GLY A 391 6.52 -17.88 -3.34
CA GLY A 391 7.18 -18.43 -2.15
C GLY A 391 8.65 -18.06 -2.05
N ILE A 392 9.39 -18.11 -3.15
CA ILE A 392 10.82 -17.77 -3.17
C ILE A 392 11.02 -16.25 -3.11
N ASP A 393 10.19 -15.48 -3.82
CA ASP A 393 10.22 -14.02 -3.75
C ASP A 393 10.02 -13.54 -2.31
N LEU A 394 8.96 -14.02 -1.63
CA LEU A 394 8.71 -13.66 -0.23
C LEU A 394 9.85 -14.09 0.69
N ALA A 395 10.29 -15.35 0.62
CA ALA A 395 11.32 -15.88 1.50
C ALA A 395 12.66 -15.13 1.34
N VAL A 396 13.07 -14.85 0.10
CA VAL A 396 14.32 -14.10 -0.17
C VAL A 396 14.18 -12.65 0.25
N TYR A 397 13.04 -12.01 -0.05
CA TYR A 397 12.79 -10.63 0.34
C TYR A 397 12.86 -10.45 1.86
N GLU A 398 12.12 -11.25 2.61
CA GLU A 398 12.10 -11.19 4.08
C GLU A 398 13.47 -11.48 4.67
N THR A 399 14.18 -12.47 4.14
CA THR A 399 15.55 -12.80 4.62
C THR A 399 16.50 -11.63 4.40
N LEU A 400 16.50 -11.02 3.21
CA LEU A 400 17.37 -9.88 2.89
C LEU A 400 17.00 -8.65 3.71
N LYS A 401 15.71 -8.35 3.84
CA LYS A 401 15.22 -7.21 4.63
C LYS A 401 15.58 -7.38 6.12
N ASN A 402 15.34 -8.55 6.68
CA ASN A 402 15.66 -8.83 8.08
C ASN A 402 17.17 -8.82 8.34
N ALA A 403 17.98 -9.37 7.42
CA ALA A 403 19.44 -9.32 7.52
C ALA A 403 19.97 -7.87 7.47
N TRP A 404 19.41 -7.02 6.62
CA TRP A 404 19.77 -5.60 6.58
C TRP A 404 19.38 -4.88 7.87
N LEU A 405 18.14 -5.07 8.33
CA LEU A 405 17.64 -4.48 9.56
C LEU A 405 18.46 -4.90 10.78
N GLN A 406 18.88 -6.16 10.89
CA GLN A 406 19.72 -6.62 12.00
C GLN A 406 21.10 -5.95 12.01
N ARG A 407 21.61 -5.56 10.84
CA ARG A 407 22.98 -5.05 10.69
C ARG A 407 23.08 -3.53 10.72
N TYR A 408 22.03 -2.81 10.31
CA TYR A 408 22.05 -1.35 10.11
C TYR A 408 21.00 -0.58 10.92
N ALA A 409 20.01 -1.23 11.55
CA ALA A 409 18.93 -0.53 12.27
C ALA A 409 19.33 0.04 13.65
N VAL A 410 20.61 0.22 13.94
CA VAL A 410 21.06 0.84 15.20
C VAL A 410 20.76 2.35 15.22
N ASN A 411 20.75 3.01 14.05
CA ASN A 411 20.59 4.48 13.96
C ASN A 411 19.39 4.95 13.11
N SER A 412 18.72 4.07 12.37
CA SER A 412 17.50 4.39 11.61
C SER A 412 16.70 3.13 11.34
N ALA A 413 15.42 3.15 11.70
CA ALA A 413 14.52 1.99 11.59
C ALA A 413 13.95 1.78 10.18
N ASP A 414 14.15 2.73 9.28
CA ASP A 414 13.62 2.70 7.92
C ASP A 414 14.70 2.21 6.92
N PRO A 415 14.55 1.01 6.33
CA PRO A 415 15.29 0.64 5.14
C PRO A 415 14.84 1.57 4.02
N GLY A 416 15.58 2.65 3.79
CA GLY A 416 15.22 3.64 2.78
C GLY A 416 14.90 3.00 1.41
N VAL A 417 14.08 3.67 0.61
CA VAL A 417 13.47 3.16 -0.64
C VAL A 417 14.42 2.36 -1.54
N PHE A 418 15.69 2.76 -1.65
CA PHE A 418 16.68 2.05 -2.46
C PHE A 418 17.04 0.66 -1.93
N VAL A 419 17.06 0.46 -0.61
CA VAL A 419 17.31 -0.85 0.02
C VAL A 419 16.13 -1.77 -0.24
N LEU A 420 14.90 -1.29 -0.02
CA LEU A 420 13.69 -2.06 -0.30
C LEU A 420 13.60 -2.46 -1.78
N LEU A 421 13.92 -1.52 -2.67
CA LEU A 421 13.96 -1.78 -4.11
C LEU A 421 15.04 -2.79 -4.49
N ALA A 422 16.22 -2.74 -3.86
CA ALA A 422 17.27 -3.73 -4.06
C ALA A 422 16.85 -5.12 -3.57
N CYS A 423 16.31 -5.22 -2.35
CA CYS A 423 15.76 -6.46 -1.79
C CYS A 423 14.68 -7.05 -2.69
N GLY A 424 13.70 -6.25 -3.12
CA GLY A 424 12.62 -6.65 -4.01
C GLY A 424 13.10 -7.06 -5.40
N THR A 425 14.12 -6.39 -5.96
CA THR A 425 14.68 -6.75 -7.26
C THR A 425 15.41 -8.09 -7.22
N ILE A 426 16.20 -8.33 -6.16
CA ILE A 426 16.93 -9.60 -5.97
C ILE A 426 15.94 -10.74 -5.73
N SER A 427 14.96 -10.55 -4.84
CA SER A 427 13.97 -11.56 -4.51
C SER A 427 13.11 -11.97 -5.71
N SER A 428 12.61 -10.98 -6.47
CA SER A 428 11.85 -11.20 -7.69
C SER A 428 12.69 -11.91 -8.75
N THR A 429 13.98 -11.59 -8.85
CA THR A 429 14.91 -12.26 -9.76
C THR A 429 15.08 -13.74 -9.40
N CYS A 430 15.27 -14.06 -8.11
CA CYS A 430 15.35 -15.44 -7.63
C CYS A 430 14.04 -16.22 -7.87
N GLY A 431 12.89 -15.62 -7.57
CA GLY A 431 11.58 -16.20 -7.86
C GLY A 431 11.36 -16.45 -9.35
N GLN A 432 11.79 -15.52 -10.21
CA GLN A 432 11.73 -15.67 -11.66
C GLN A 432 12.62 -16.82 -12.15
N LEU A 433 13.85 -16.94 -11.63
CA LEU A 433 14.75 -18.03 -12.00
C LEU A 433 14.14 -19.40 -11.68
N ALA A 434 13.59 -19.57 -10.48
CA ALA A 434 13.00 -20.83 -10.06
C ALA A 434 11.74 -21.21 -10.86
N SER A 435 10.89 -20.23 -11.19
CA SER A 435 9.65 -20.44 -11.95
C SER A 435 9.84 -20.39 -13.47
N TYR A 436 11.03 -20.01 -13.96
CA TYR A 436 11.29 -19.75 -15.37
C TYR A 436 10.99 -20.95 -16.29
N PRO A 437 11.35 -22.21 -15.93
CA PRO A 437 11.03 -23.36 -16.78
C PRO A 437 9.53 -23.49 -17.08
N LEU A 438 8.68 -23.24 -16.08
CA LEU A 438 7.22 -23.26 -16.24
C LEU A 438 6.75 -22.06 -17.06
N ALA A 439 7.36 -20.90 -16.87
CA ALA A 439 7.09 -19.71 -17.68
C ALA A 439 7.41 -19.93 -19.17
N LEU A 440 8.52 -20.62 -19.49
CA LEU A 440 8.87 -20.97 -20.87
C LEU A 440 7.85 -21.94 -21.48
N VAL A 441 7.53 -23.02 -20.77
CA VAL A 441 6.54 -24.02 -21.23
C VAL A 441 5.19 -23.35 -21.47
N ARG A 442 4.75 -22.48 -20.56
CA ARG A 442 3.55 -21.64 -20.74
C ARG A 442 3.62 -20.86 -22.05
N THR A 443 4.66 -20.05 -22.27
CA THR A 443 4.77 -19.22 -23.49
C THR A 443 4.76 -20.05 -24.76
N ARG A 444 5.46 -21.19 -24.79
CA ARG A 444 5.47 -22.08 -25.96
C ARG A 444 4.11 -22.70 -26.24
N MET A 445 3.39 -23.17 -25.21
CA MET A 445 2.02 -23.67 -25.36
C MET A 445 1.07 -22.58 -25.86
N GLN A 446 1.21 -21.36 -25.34
CA GLN A 446 0.40 -20.21 -25.76
C GLN A 446 0.65 -19.81 -27.22
N ALA A 447 1.88 -19.97 -27.71
CA ALA A 447 2.27 -19.62 -29.07
C ALA A 447 1.79 -20.60 -30.13
N GLN A 448 1.61 -21.88 -29.78
CA GLN A 448 1.27 -22.94 -30.71
C GLN A 448 -0.18 -22.87 -31.16
N ALA A 449 -0.39 -22.60 -32.46
CA ALA A 449 -1.68 -22.81 -33.10
C ALA A 449 -2.03 -24.29 -33.10
N SER A 450 -3.24 -24.64 -32.65
CA SER A 450 -3.81 -25.96 -32.97
C SER A 450 -3.96 -26.02 -34.48
N VAL A 451 -3.18 -26.88 -35.11
CA VAL A 451 -3.34 -27.24 -36.52
C VAL A 451 -4.25 -28.44 -36.54
N GLU A 452 -5.29 -28.43 -37.39
CA GLU A 452 -6.17 -29.59 -37.58
C GLU A 452 -5.33 -30.83 -37.90
N GLY A 453 -5.47 -31.89 -37.09
CA GLY A 453 -4.76 -33.16 -37.24
C GLY A 453 -3.41 -33.28 -36.50
N ALA A 454 -2.89 -32.22 -35.88
CA ALA A 454 -1.69 -32.32 -35.06
C ALA A 454 -2.02 -32.74 -33.61
N PRO A 455 -1.24 -33.65 -32.98
CA PRO A 455 -1.48 -34.06 -31.60
C PRO A 455 -1.37 -32.88 -30.64
N GLU A 456 -2.29 -32.78 -29.70
CA GLU A 456 -2.26 -31.72 -28.68
C GLU A 456 -0.98 -31.81 -27.85
N VAL A 457 -0.29 -30.67 -27.75
CA VAL A 457 0.97 -30.58 -27.04
C VAL A 457 0.68 -30.51 -25.54
N THR A 458 0.87 -31.63 -24.85
CA THR A 458 0.76 -31.66 -23.39
C THR A 458 1.94 -30.96 -22.72
N MET A 459 1.73 -30.34 -21.56
CA MET A 459 2.79 -29.70 -20.76
C MET A 459 3.96 -30.64 -20.50
N ARG A 460 3.67 -31.88 -20.08
CA ARG A 460 4.69 -32.91 -19.81
C ARG A 460 5.45 -33.31 -21.07
N GLY A 461 4.75 -33.47 -22.20
CA GLY A 461 5.36 -33.77 -23.49
C GLY A 461 6.31 -32.67 -23.94
N LEU A 462 5.87 -31.41 -23.87
CA LEU A 462 6.69 -30.26 -24.24
C LEU A 462 7.92 -30.10 -23.35
N PHE A 463 7.75 -30.24 -22.03
CA PHE A 463 8.87 -30.15 -21.09
C PHE A 463 9.93 -31.24 -21.35
N LYS A 464 9.49 -32.50 -21.54
CA LYS A 464 10.39 -33.62 -21.91
C LYS A 464 11.05 -33.39 -23.26
N HIS A 465 10.31 -32.86 -24.24
CA HIS A 465 10.84 -32.56 -25.58
C HIS A 465 11.94 -31.51 -25.51
N ILE A 466 11.75 -30.43 -24.75
CA ILE A 466 12.77 -29.37 -24.55
C ILE A 466 14.01 -29.96 -23.89
N LEU A 467 13.86 -30.73 -22.82
CA LEU A 467 15.00 -31.36 -22.15
C LEU A 467 15.79 -32.28 -23.07
N LYS A 468 15.11 -33.05 -23.93
CA LYS A 468 15.77 -33.99 -24.85
C LYS A 468 16.45 -33.29 -26.04
N THR A 469 15.87 -32.21 -26.57
CA THR A 469 16.37 -31.55 -27.79
C THR A 469 17.29 -30.37 -27.53
N GLU A 470 17.01 -29.59 -26.48
CA GLU A 470 17.69 -28.34 -26.16
C GLU A 470 18.54 -28.43 -24.88
N GLY A 471 18.29 -29.44 -24.03
CA GLY A 471 18.92 -29.61 -22.73
C GLY A 471 18.32 -28.73 -21.63
N ALA A 472 18.85 -28.83 -20.41
CA ALA A 472 18.36 -28.08 -19.25
C ALA A 472 18.44 -26.55 -19.44
N PHE A 473 19.50 -26.05 -20.08
CA PHE A 473 19.64 -24.62 -20.38
C PHE A 473 18.62 -24.11 -21.41
N GLY A 474 18.02 -25.00 -22.22
CA GLY A 474 16.92 -24.66 -23.13
C GLY A 474 15.71 -24.09 -22.38
N LEU A 475 15.48 -24.54 -21.14
CA LEU A 475 14.38 -24.07 -20.28
C LEU A 475 14.51 -22.60 -19.89
N TYR A 476 15.69 -21.99 -20.04
CA TYR A 476 15.99 -20.61 -19.64
C TYR A 476 16.12 -19.63 -20.82
N ARG A 477 15.62 -20.00 -22.00
CA ARG A 477 15.66 -19.12 -23.18
C ARG A 477 14.82 -17.85 -22.99
N GLY A 478 15.35 -16.72 -23.44
CA GLY A 478 14.72 -15.41 -23.28
C GLY A 478 14.93 -14.75 -21.91
N LEU A 479 15.73 -15.35 -21.03
CA LEU A 479 15.98 -14.82 -19.68
C LEU A 479 16.75 -13.49 -19.72
N ALA A 480 17.70 -13.33 -20.64
CA ALA A 480 18.47 -12.09 -20.76
C ALA A 480 17.59 -10.86 -21.11
N PRO A 481 16.72 -10.87 -22.15
CA PRO A 481 15.76 -9.79 -22.38
C PRO A 481 14.84 -9.52 -21.18
N ASN A 482 14.47 -10.57 -20.45
CA ASN A 482 13.64 -10.44 -19.26
C ASN A 482 14.35 -9.62 -18.18
N PHE A 483 15.62 -9.92 -17.86
CA PHE A 483 16.38 -9.15 -16.86
C PHE A 483 16.73 -7.73 -17.31
N MET A 484 17.10 -7.54 -18.59
CA MET A 484 17.35 -6.20 -19.13
C MET A 484 16.13 -5.28 -18.99
N LYS A 485 14.92 -5.84 -19.00
CA LYS A 485 13.68 -5.09 -18.84
C LYS A 485 13.39 -4.67 -17.39
N VAL A 486 13.78 -5.46 -16.38
CA VAL A 486 13.32 -5.28 -14.99
C VAL A 486 13.65 -3.89 -14.45
N ILE A 487 14.92 -3.50 -14.51
CA ILE A 487 15.37 -2.20 -13.95
C ILE A 487 14.68 -1.03 -14.66
N PRO A 488 14.70 -0.91 -16.00
CA PRO A 488 13.99 0.16 -16.70
C PRO A 488 12.48 0.19 -16.39
N ALA A 489 11.83 -0.97 -16.30
CA ALA A 489 10.40 -1.04 -16.02
C ALA A 489 10.06 -0.43 -14.66
N VAL A 490 10.83 -0.79 -13.61
CA VAL A 490 10.64 -0.30 -12.25
C VAL A 490 10.94 1.20 -12.17
N SER A 491 12.09 1.64 -12.70
CA SER A 491 12.49 3.05 -12.65
C SER A 491 11.51 3.97 -13.37
N ILE A 492 11.06 3.59 -14.57
CA ILE A 492 10.09 4.39 -15.34
C ILE A 492 8.74 4.42 -14.62
N SER A 493 8.28 3.29 -14.10
CA SER A 493 7.00 3.25 -13.37
C SER A 493 7.03 4.15 -12.15
N TYR A 494 8.12 4.15 -11.38
CA TYR A 494 8.26 4.99 -10.19
C TYR A 494 8.22 6.49 -10.56
N VAL A 495 9.06 6.92 -11.50
CA VAL A 495 9.12 8.34 -11.92
C VAL A 495 7.79 8.81 -12.48
N VAL A 496 7.12 8.00 -13.30
CA VAL A 496 5.82 8.36 -13.87
C VAL A 496 4.74 8.37 -12.80
N TYR A 497 4.76 7.43 -11.85
CA TYR A 497 3.81 7.39 -10.75
C TYR A 497 3.91 8.64 -9.88
N GLU A 498 5.11 9.01 -9.43
CA GLU A 498 5.32 10.22 -8.61
C GLU A 498 4.90 11.49 -9.36
N ASN A 499 5.27 11.62 -10.63
CA ASN A 499 4.87 12.78 -11.43
C ASN A 499 3.35 12.86 -11.66
N LEU A 500 2.69 11.73 -11.94
CA LEU A 500 1.24 11.69 -12.10
C LEU A 500 0.51 11.97 -10.79
N LYS A 501 1.00 11.42 -9.68
CA LYS A 501 0.48 11.65 -8.33
C LYS A 501 0.54 13.14 -7.98
N MET A 502 1.69 13.79 -8.21
CA MET A 502 1.88 15.23 -8.01
C MET A 502 0.96 16.06 -8.92
N THR A 503 0.85 15.69 -10.21
CA THR A 503 -0.01 16.40 -11.18
C THR A 503 -1.49 16.27 -10.84
N LEU A 504 -1.91 15.13 -10.29
CA LEU A 504 -3.29 14.88 -9.84
C LEU A 504 -3.58 15.51 -8.47
N GLY A 505 -2.63 16.24 -7.87
CA GLY A 505 -2.82 16.94 -6.61
C GLY A 505 -2.86 16.00 -5.40
N VAL A 506 -2.24 14.83 -5.50
CA VAL A 506 -1.98 13.96 -4.35
C VAL A 506 -0.60 14.32 -3.83
N GLN A 507 -0.51 14.97 -2.68
CA GLN A 507 0.79 15.32 -2.09
C GLN A 507 1.53 14.02 -1.70
N SER A 508 2.74 13.82 -2.24
CA SER A 508 3.68 12.85 -1.66
C SER A 508 4.17 13.40 -0.33
N ARG A 509 4.09 12.56 0.71
CA ARG A 509 4.71 12.80 2.01
C ARG A 509 6.19 13.08 1.87
#